data_AF-A0A4Q3SJN7-F1
#
_entry.id   AF-A0A4Q3SJN7-F1
#
_cell.length_a   1.000
_cell.length_b   1.000
_cell.length_c   1.000
_cell.angle_alpha   90.00
_cell.angle_beta   90.00
_cell.angle_gamma   90.00
#
_symmetry.space_group_name_H-M   'P 1'
#
loop_
_entity.id
_entity.type
_entity.pdbx_description
1 polymer ?
#
loop_
_entity_poly.entity_id
_entity_poly.type
_entity_poly.pdbx_seq_one_letter_code
_entity_poly.pdbx_strand_id
1 'polypeptide(L)'
;MKILLRTKASFFVLAFFVIGITAASAQKKFQKPALTKPGAWSMIMLPDPQTYMKFSRNQPIFDLMTTWIAENIDTLNIIATVCTGDLVEQNDYYTPNGVNGNQTSVEQWKSVSGAFSKLDEKIPYMITAGNHDYGYKNVSDKDKSRRNSNLYKYFPAEKNSLNKKALLELAPNAEGIPTLENAAYEFTSPAGNKFLVVSIEFAPRDTILNWAKQLVARPLYKNHIVILLTHSYL
;
A
#
# COMPACT_ATOMS: atom_id res chain seq x y z
N MET A 1 -8.55 62.44 31.33
CA MET A 1 -8.79 60.99 31.10
C MET A 1 -8.45 60.55 29.66
N LYS A 2 -7.29 60.91 29.11
CA LYS A 2 -6.85 60.51 27.73
C LYS A 2 -5.44 59.92 27.66
N ILE A 3 -4.68 59.91 28.76
CA ILE A 3 -3.28 59.47 28.80
C ILE A 3 -3.15 57.95 29.10
N LEU A 4 -4.15 57.33 29.74
CA LEU A 4 -4.10 55.90 30.10
C LEU A 4 -4.44 54.91 28.97
N LEU A 5 -5.01 55.36 27.83
CA LEU A 5 -5.37 54.45 26.73
C LEU A 5 -4.22 54.17 25.76
N ARG A 6 -3.28 55.11 25.57
CA ARG A 6 -2.13 54.94 24.65
C ARG A 6 -1.09 53.94 25.18
N THR A 7 -0.89 53.88 26.49
CA THR A 7 0.07 52.95 27.11
C THR A 7 -0.42 51.50 27.07
N LYS A 8 -1.72 51.25 27.25
CA LYS A 8 -2.29 49.89 27.16
C LYS A 8 -2.20 49.32 25.73
N ALA A 9 -2.46 50.13 24.71
CA ALA A 9 -2.37 49.70 23.31
C ALA A 9 -0.93 49.25 22.92
N SER A 10 0.10 49.99 23.38
CA SER A 10 1.50 49.62 23.12
C SER A 10 1.94 48.33 23.82
N PHE A 11 1.43 48.05 25.02
CA PHE A 11 1.71 46.78 25.72
C PHE A 11 1.04 45.58 25.03
N PHE A 12 -0.18 45.74 24.49
CA PHE A 12 -0.85 44.68 23.74
C PHE A 12 -0.14 44.37 22.41
N VAL A 13 0.33 45.38 21.67
CA VAL A 13 1.08 45.17 20.42
C VAL A 13 2.42 44.48 20.67
N LEU A 14 3.14 44.85 21.74
CA LEU A 14 4.41 44.21 22.10
C LEU A 14 4.21 42.75 22.54
N ALA A 15 3.14 42.45 23.29
CA ALA A 15 2.81 41.09 23.70
C ALA A 15 2.45 40.18 22.51
N PHE A 16 1.69 40.67 21.53
CA PHE A 16 1.40 39.91 20.30
C PHE A 16 2.66 39.66 19.44
N PHE A 17 3.60 40.61 19.41
CA PHE A 17 4.85 40.45 18.67
C PHE A 17 5.79 39.41 19.32
N VAL A 18 5.89 39.40 20.65
CA VAL A 18 6.70 38.43 21.40
C VAL A 18 6.09 37.01 21.33
N ILE A 19 4.76 36.88 21.31
CA ILE A 19 4.09 35.58 21.10
C ILE A 19 4.29 35.07 19.66
N GLY A 20 4.29 35.95 18.66
CA GLY A 20 4.55 35.58 17.25
C GLY A 20 5.97 35.06 17.00
N ILE A 21 6.99 35.66 17.65
CA ILE A 21 8.40 35.26 17.49
C ILE A 21 8.69 33.91 18.17
N THR A 22 8.06 33.64 19.32
CA THR A 22 8.22 32.36 20.03
C THR A 22 7.49 31.22 19.32
N ALA A 23 6.32 31.46 18.73
CA ALA A 23 5.61 30.49 17.91
C ALA A 23 6.39 30.10 16.64
N ALA A 24 7.05 31.06 15.97
CA ALA A 24 7.89 30.79 14.80
C ALA A 24 9.14 29.97 15.12
N SER A 25 9.65 30.06 16.35
CA SER A 25 10.85 29.31 16.81
C SER A 25 10.52 27.94 17.41
N ALA A 26 9.25 27.66 17.71
CA ALA A 26 8.79 26.38 18.26
C ALA A 26 8.54 25.30 17.20
N GLN A 27 8.43 25.69 15.92
CA GLN A 27 8.23 24.74 14.83
C GLN A 27 9.57 24.09 14.47
N LYS A 28 9.86 22.93 15.07
CA LYS A 28 11.01 22.11 14.67
C LYS A 28 10.95 21.91 13.15
N LYS A 29 12.03 22.27 12.46
CA LYS A 29 12.17 22.00 11.03
C LYS A 29 11.96 20.51 10.82
N PHE A 30 11.04 20.15 9.93
CA PHE A 30 10.80 18.76 9.57
C PHE A 30 12.13 18.13 9.12
N GLN A 31 12.53 17.05 9.79
CA GLN A 31 13.66 16.23 9.38
C GLN A 31 13.11 14.99 8.71
N LYS A 32 13.53 14.74 7.47
CA LYS A 32 13.20 13.49 6.79
C LYS A 32 13.78 12.30 7.58
N PRO A 33 13.08 11.16 7.60
CA PRO A 33 13.63 9.94 8.16
C PRO A 33 14.89 9.54 7.38
N ALA A 34 15.89 9.01 8.07
CA ALA A 34 17.15 8.61 7.45
C ALA A 34 17.61 7.26 8.00
N LEU A 35 18.28 6.48 7.16
CA LEU A 35 18.93 5.25 7.58
C LEU A 35 20.15 5.55 8.44
N THR A 36 20.33 4.80 9.52
CA THR A 36 21.48 4.95 10.43
C THR A 36 22.73 4.22 9.93
N LYS A 37 22.57 3.23 9.03
CA LYS A 37 23.67 2.43 8.49
C LYS A 37 23.87 2.72 7.00
N PRO A 38 25.07 3.14 6.56
CA PRO A 38 25.40 3.28 5.15
C PRO A 38 25.19 1.96 4.38
N GLY A 39 24.59 2.05 3.19
CA GLY A 39 24.29 0.88 2.34
C GLY A 39 23.11 0.02 2.82
N ALA A 40 22.42 0.39 3.90
CA ALA A 40 21.14 -0.21 4.23
C ALA A 40 20.08 0.15 3.18
N TRP A 41 19.02 -0.64 3.11
CA TRP A 41 17.88 -0.47 2.22
C TRP A 41 16.61 -0.88 2.93
N SER A 42 15.47 -0.43 2.41
CA SER A 42 14.16 -0.68 3.01
C SER A 42 13.19 -1.30 1.99
N MET A 43 12.29 -2.13 2.49
CA MET A 43 11.05 -2.48 1.82
C MET A 43 9.91 -2.03 2.73
N ILE A 44 8.92 -1.33 2.18
CA ILE A 44 7.79 -0.84 2.96
C ILE A 44 6.62 -1.81 2.83
N MET A 45 6.03 -2.20 3.96
CA MET A 45 4.82 -3.00 4.01
C MET A 45 3.60 -2.11 4.28
N LEU A 46 2.56 -2.26 3.46
CA LEU A 46 1.28 -1.59 3.59
C LEU A 46 0.22 -2.64 3.98
N PRO A 47 -0.26 -2.65 5.23
CA PRO A 47 -1.32 -3.55 5.64
C PRO A 47 -2.70 -2.95 5.42
N ASP A 48 -3.61 -3.78 4.92
CA ASP A 48 -5.07 -3.66 4.98
C ASP A 48 -5.68 -2.27 4.68
N PRO A 49 -5.53 -1.75 3.44
CA PRO A 49 -6.03 -0.42 3.08
C PRO A 49 -7.55 -0.23 3.21
N GLN A 50 -8.33 -1.31 3.25
CA GLN A 50 -9.79 -1.33 3.15
C GLN A 50 -10.53 -0.30 4.01
N THR A 51 -10.08 -0.06 5.23
CA THR A 51 -10.74 0.89 6.14
C THR A 51 -10.55 2.35 5.69
N TYR A 52 -9.44 2.65 5.01
CA TYR A 52 -9.26 3.95 4.36
C TYR A 52 -10.17 4.08 3.13
N MET A 53 -10.38 2.99 2.39
CA MET A 53 -11.11 3.02 1.13
C MET A 53 -12.62 3.16 1.32
N LYS A 54 -13.21 2.52 2.33
CA LYS A 54 -14.66 2.49 2.52
C LYS A 54 -15.30 3.83 2.91
N PHE A 55 -14.49 4.81 3.35
CA PHE A 55 -14.96 6.15 3.69
C PHE A 55 -14.27 7.21 2.84
N SER A 56 -15.01 8.01 2.07
CA SER A 56 -14.42 9.08 1.22
C SER A 56 -13.49 10.02 1.99
N ARG A 57 -13.85 10.37 3.23
CA ARG A 57 -13.04 11.22 4.12
C ARG A 57 -11.68 10.60 4.50
N ASN A 58 -11.55 9.28 4.46
CA ASN A 58 -10.35 8.56 4.89
C ASN A 58 -9.43 8.22 3.70
N GLN A 59 -9.94 8.18 2.48
CA GLN A 59 -9.15 7.85 1.28
C GLN A 59 -7.86 8.68 1.15
N PRO A 60 -7.83 10.00 1.44
CA PRO A 60 -6.61 10.79 1.39
C PRO A 60 -5.52 10.34 2.37
N ILE A 61 -5.83 9.56 3.41
CA ILE A 61 -4.83 9.03 4.34
C ILE A 61 -3.93 8.02 3.62
N PHE A 62 -4.51 7.14 2.80
CA PHE A 62 -3.71 6.17 2.07
C PHE A 62 -2.93 6.84 0.91
N ASP A 63 -3.50 7.88 0.28
CA ASP A 63 -2.75 8.74 -0.65
C ASP A 63 -1.53 9.39 0.02
N LEU A 64 -1.68 9.84 1.27
CA LEU A 64 -0.59 10.42 2.05
C LEU A 64 0.49 9.36 2.34
N MET A 65 0.10 8.13 2.68
CA MET A 65 1.05 7.03 2.92
C MET A 65 1.87 6.70 1.67
N THR A 66 1.24 6.54 0.51
CA THR A 66 1.97 6.22 -0.73
C THR A 66 2.77 7.42 -1.24
N THR A 67 2.29 8.65 -1.04
CA THR A 67 3.06 9.87 -1.34
C THR A 67 4.28 9.99 -0.43
N TRP A 68 4.14 9.70 0.86
CA TRP A 68 5.27 9.68 1.79
C TRP A 68 6.32 8.64 1.37
N ILE A 69 5.90 7.45 0.93
CA ILE A 69 6.83 6.46 0.38
C ILE A 69 7.58 7.08 -0.80
N ALA A 70 6.88 7.64 -1.78
CA ALA A 70 7.48 8.26 -2.96
C ALA A 70 8.48 9.38 -2.61
N GLU A 71 8.19 10.20 -1.62
CA GLU A 71 9.06 11.31 -1.18
C GLU A 71 10.30 10.86 -0.39
N ASN A 72 10.32 9.61 0.07
CA ASN A 72 11.39 9.05 0.90
C ASN A 72 12.14 7.89 0.22
N ILE A 73 11.89 7.60 -1.06
CA ILE A 73 12.58 6.55 -1.82
C ILE A 73 14.10 6.67 -1.66
N ASP A 74 14.66 7.82 -1.98
CA ASP A 74 16.12 8.03 -1.95
C ASP A 74 16.67 8.06 -0.52
N THR A 75 15.95 8.72 0.40
CA THR A 75 16.44 8.93 1.78
C THR A 75 16.44 7.64 2.59
N LEU A 76 15.50 6.72 2.29
CA LEU A 76 15.37 5.43 2.95
C LEU A 76 15.84 4.24 2.10
N ASN A 77 16.37 4.51 0.90
CA ASN A 77 16.75 3.51 -0.09
C ASN A 77 15.66 2.44 -0.23
N ILE A 78 14.44 2.89 -0.52
CA ILE A 78 13.26 2.04 -0.64
C ILE A 78 13.33 1.33 -1.98
N ILE A 79 13.48 0.00 -1.95
CA ILE A 79 13.67 -0.79 -3.18
C ILE A 79 12.36 -1.36 -3.73
N ALA A 80 11.36 -1.52 -2.87
CA ALA A 80 10.05 -2.05 -3.21
C ALA A 80 9.03 -1.76 -2.10
N THR A 81 7.74 -1.89 -2.45
CA THR A 81 6.63 -1.92 -1.50
C THR A 81 5.89 -3.25 -1.60
N VAL A 82 5.35 -3.76 -0.49
CA VAL A 82 4.45 -4.92 -0.48
C VAL A 82 3.14 -4.57 0.20
N CYS A 83 2.02 -5.08 -0.30
CA CYS A 83 0.69 -4.88 0.27
C CYS A 83 0.07 -6.24 0.61
N THR A 84 -0.41 -6.42 1.84
CA THR A 84 -0.90 -7.71 2.37
C THR A 84 -2.35 -8.03 2.03
N GLY A 85 -2.95 -7.30 1.09
CA GLY A 85 -4.33 -7.50 0.65
C GLY A 85 -5.32 -6.65 1.43
N ASP A 86 -6.61 -6.98 1.27
CA ASP A 86 -7.73 -6.19 1.75
C ASP A 86 -7.62 -4.74 1.25
N LEU A 87 -7.43 -4.63 -0.08
CA LEU A 87 -7.29 -3.37 -0.79
C LEU A 87 -8.58 -2.56 -0.70
N VAL A 88 -9.73 -3.23 -0.77
CA VAL A 88 -11.06 -2.64 -0.58
C VAL A 88 -11.79 -3.34 0.56
N GLU A 89 -12.76 -2.67 1.18
CA GLU A 89 -13.63 -3.32 2.18
C GLU A 89 -14.72 -4.15 1.52
N GLN A 90 -15.18 -3.74 0.34
CA GLN A 90 -16.32 -4.36 -0.31
C GLN A 90 -16.11 -4.52 -1.82
N ASN A 91 -15.89 -5.75 -2.30
CA ASN A 91 -15.90 -6.08 -3.71
C ASN A 91 -17.34 -6.16 -4.27
N ASP A 92 -17.56 -5.73 -5.52
CA ASP A 92 -18.87 -5.72 -6.21
C ASP A 92 -20.09 -5.18 -5.43
N TYR A 93 -19.89 -4.37 -4.39
CA TYR A 93 -20.97 -3.73 -3.65
C TYR A 93 -21.27 -2.32 -4.18
N TYR A 94 -22.46 -2.13 -4.75
CA TYR A 94 -22.80 -0.88 -5.47
C TYR A 94 -23.70 0.08 -4.68
N THR A 95 -24.22 -0.32 -3.52
CA THR A 95 -25.26 0.43 -2.79
C THR A 95 -24.88 0.62 -1.30
N PRO A 96 -23.87 1.45 -0.98
CA PRO A 96 -23.48 1.71 0.39
C PRO A 96 -24.62 2.30 1.21
N ASN A 97 -24.83 1.76 2.41
CA ASN A 97 -25.87 2.21 3.35
C ASN A 97 -25.34 3.23 4.37
N GLY A 98 -24.06 3.60 4.29
CA GLY A 98 -23.40 4.53 5.21
C GLY A 98 -22.90 3.91 6.52
N VAL A 99 -23.25 2.66 6.84
CA VAL A 99 -22.88 1.99 8.10
C VAL A 99 -21.47 1.39 8.01
N ASN A 100 -21.24 0.49 7.05
CA ASN A 100 -19.90 -0.07 6.78
C ASN A 100 -19.32 0.54 5.51
N GLY A 101 -19.15 1.85 5.53
CA GLY A 101 -18.66 2.64 4.40
C GLY A 101 -19.72 3.45 3.68
N ASN A 102 -19.28 4.53 3.03
CA ASN A 102 -20.10 5.40 2.18
C ASN A 102 -19.60 5.41 0.72
N GLN A 103 -18.78 4.44 0.34
CA GLN A 103 -18.17 4.32 -1.00
C GLN A 103 -18.60 3.01 -1.66
N THR A 104 -18.97 3.09 -2.93
CA THR A 104 -19.22 1.93 -3.80
C THR A 104 -17.92 1.18 -4.05
N SER A 105 -18.00 -0.11 -4.42
CA SER A 105 -16.87 -0.94 -4.84
C SER A 105 -16.00 -0.24 -5.90
N VAL A 106 -16.63 0.38 -6.90
CA VAL A 106 -15.91 1.10 -7.97
C VAL A 106 -15.11 2.28 -7.42
N GLU A 107 -15.66 3.03 -6.47
CA GLU A 107 -14.96 4.15 -5.83
C GLU A 107 -13.81 3.68 -4.95
N GLN A 108 -14.01 2.61 -4.17
CA GLN A 108 -12.96 2.00 -3.34
C GLN A 108 -11.78 1.52 -4.20
N TRP A 109 -12.05 0.76 -5.26
CA TRP A 109 -11.03 0.26 -6.18
C TRP A 109 -10.29 1.38 -6.93
N LYS A 110 -11.01 2.43 -7.36
CA LYS A 110 -10.39 3.61 -7.97
C LYS A 110 -9.49 4.35 -6.98
N SER A 111 -9.93 4.46 -5.72
CA SER A 111 -9.16 5.15 -4.68
C SER A 111 -7.86 4.41 -4.38
N VAL A 112 -7.91 3.09 -4.10
CA VAL A 112 -6.70 2.33 -3.78
C VAL A 112 -5.74 2.28 -4.97
N SER A 113 -6.23 2.06 -6.20
CA SER A 113 -5.40 2.10 -7.40
C SER A 113 -4.81 3.49 -7.66
N GLY A 114 -5.58 4.55 -7.40
CA GLY A 114 -5.12 5.94 -7.46
C GLY A 114 -3.99 6.24 -6.49
N ALA A 115 -4.09 5.75 -5.25
CA ALA A 115 -3.05 5.88 -4.25
C ALA A 115 -1.76 5.13 -4.63
N PHE A 116 -1.86 3.90 -5.14
CA PHE A 116 -0.69 3.17 -5.65
C PHE A 116 -0.07 3.83 -6.88
N SER A 117 -0.85 4.55 -7.70
CA SER A 117 -0.34 5.31 -8.86
C SER A 117 0.71 6.35 -8.49
N LYS A 118 0.82 6.75 -7.21
CA LYS A 118 1.89 7.64 -6.73
C LYS A 118 3.28 6.99 -6.77
N LEU A 119 3.33 5.65 -6.84
CA LEU A 119 4.53 4.81 -6.90
C LEU A 119 4.84 4.28 -8.31
N ASP A 120 3.89 4.36 -9.23
CA ASP A 120 4.08 3.94 -10.63
C ASP A 120 5.32 4.63 -11.23
N GLU A 121 6.15 3.87 -11.95
CA GLU A 121 7.42 4.32 -12.56
C GLU A 121 8.49 4.82 -11.58
N LYS A 122 8.29 4.70 -10.26
CA LYS A 122 9.26 5.11 -9.24
C LYS A 122 9.87 3.92 -8.51
N ILE A 123 9.03 3.02 -8.01
CA ILE A 123 9.44 1.76 -7.37
C ILE A 123 8.46 0.65 -7.73
N PRO A 124 8.89 -0.62 -7.70
CA PRO A 124 7.95 -1.73 -7.82
C PRO A 124 7.15 -1.91 -6.53
N TYR A 125 5.91 -2.37 -6.67
CA TYR A 125 5.03 -2.78 -5.58
C TYR A 125 4.37 -4.13 -5.88
N MET A 126 4.35 -5.02 -4.90
CA MET A 126 3.69 -6.33 -5.00
C MET A 126 2.46 -6.34 -4.11
N ILE A 127 1.34 -6.83 -4.64
CA ILE A 127 0.07 -6.89 -3.92
C ILE A 127 -0.41 -8.35 -3.86
N THR A 128 -1.00 -8.73 -2.75
CA THR A 128 -1.87 -9.93 -2.67
C THR A 128 -3.32 -9.48 -2.56
N ALA A 129 -4.26 -10.40 -2.80
CA ALA A 129 -5.68 -10.18 -2.55
C ALA A 129 -6.04 -10.70 -1.15
N GLY A 130 -6.77 -9.90 -0.39
CA GLY A 130 -7.37 -10.28 0.88
C GLY A 130 -8.80 -10.79 0.73
N ASN A 131 -9.45 -11.14 1.83
CA ASN A 131 -10.79 -11.72 1.79
C ASN A 131 -11.86 -10.69 1.38
N HIS A 132 -11.62 -9.41 1.59
CA HIS A 132 -12.53 -8.34 1.16
C HIS A 132 -12.38 -7.96 -0.32
N ASP A 133 -11.32 -8.41 -0.98
CA ASP A 133 -11.07 -8.17 -2.40
C ASP A 133 -11.83 -9.14 -3.32
N TYR A 134 -12.58 -10.09 -2.74
CA TYR A 134 -13.29 -11.16 -3.43
C TYR A 134 -14.81 -11.10 -3.23
N GLY A 135 -15.55 -11.67 -4.19
CA GLY A 135 -16.97 -11.95 -4.05
C GLY A 135 -17.86 -10.71 -4.04
N TYR A 136 -19.06 -10.83 -3.46
CA TYR A 136 -19.95 -9.69 -3.21
C TYR A 136 -19.79 -9.27 -1.75
N LYS A 137 -19.35 -8.03 -1.54
CA LYS A 137 -18.80 -7.50 -0.29
C LYS A 137 -17.46 -8.15 0.06
N ASN A 138 -17.48 -9.38 0.55
CA ASN A 138 -16.27 -10.10 0.89
C ASN A 138 -16.54 -11.61 0.83
N VAL A 139 -15.48 -12.38 0.98
CA VAL A 139 -15.56 -13.81 1.24
C VAL A 139 -15.11 -14.07 2.67
N SER A 140 -15.64 -15.15 3.24
CA SER A 140 -15.08 -15.72 4.47
C SER A 140 -14.28 -16.96 4.12
N ASP A 141 -13.45 -17.42 5.06
CA ASP A 141 -12.78 -18.72 4.93
C ASP A 141 -13.74 -19.90 4.74
N LYS A 142 -15.01 -19.75 5.14
CA LYS A 142 -16.03 -20.80 5.06
C LYS A 142 -16.80 -20.78 3.74
N ASP A 143 -16.90 -19.63 3.09
CA ASP A 143 -17.54 -19.48 1.78
C ASP A 143 -16.51 -19.07 0.74
N LYS A 144 -15.79 -20.08 0.24
CA LYS A 144 -14.78 -19.93 -0.80
C LYS A 144 -15.35 -20.03 -2.22
N SER A 145 -16.67 -20.14 -2.36
CA SER A 145 -17.32 -20.44 -3.64
C SER A 145 -17.30 -19.26 -4.61
N ARG A 146 -17.16 -18.04 -4.08
CA ARG A 146 -17.07 -16.80 -4.85
C ARG A 146 -15.63 -16.31 -4.86
N ARG A 147 -15.01 -16.28 -6.03
CA ARG A 147 -13.60 -15.91 -6.21
C ARG A 147 -13.39 -14.84 -7.27
N ASN A 148 -14.48 -14.25 -7.76
CA ASN A 148 -14.42 -13.07 -8.60
C ASN A 148 -13.77 -11.92 -7.80
N SER A 149 -12.75 -11.29 -8.40
CA SER A 149 -12.13 -10.08 -7.88
C SER A 149 -12.03 -9.04 -8.98
N ASN A 150 -12.14 -7.77 -8.61
CA ASN A 150 -11.84 -6.66 -9.53
C ASN A 150 -10.34 -6.32 -9.56
N LEU A 151 -9.47 -6.99 -8.79
CA LEU A 151 -8.05 -6.66 -8.69
C LEU A 151 -7.39 -6.51 -10.07
N TYR A 152 -7.59 -7.46 -10.97
CA TYR A 152 -6.98 -7.43 -12.31
C TYR A 152 -7.38 -6.21 -13.15
N LYS A 153 -8.57 -5.64 -12.91
CA LYS A 153 -9.09 -4.47 -13.63
C LYS A 153 -8.40 -3.18 -13.18
N TYR A 154 -8.02 -3.10 -11.91
CA TYR A 154 -7.45 -1.89 -11.30
C TYR A 154 -5.93 -1.96 -11.10
N PHE A 155 -5.38 -3.17 -11.13
CA PHE A 155 -3.96 -3.47 -11.07
C PHE A 155 -3.59 -4.47 -12.17
N PRO A 156 -3.72 -4.09 -13.45
CA PRO A 156 -3.20 -4.91 -14.53
C PRO A 156 -1.66 -4.96 -14.44
N ALA A 157 -1.05 -6.03 -14.95
CA ALA A 157 0.38 -6.28 -14.80
C ALA A 157 1.25 -5.16 -15.42
N GLU A 158 0.75 -4.50 -16.45
CA GLU A 158 1.40 -3.39 -17.15
C GLU A 158 1.20 -2.02 -16.50
N LYS A 159 0.40 -1.91 -15.43
CA LYS A 159 0.11 -0.64 -14.75
C LYS A 159 1.39 0.11 -14.32
N ASN A 160 2.37 -0.64 -13.81
CA ASN A 160 3.67 -0.11 -13.40
C ASN A 160 4.76 -0.91 -14.13
N SER A 161 5.56 -0.25 -14.96
CA SER A 161 6.61 -0.90 -15.75
C SER A 161 7.64 -1.61 -14.87
N LEU A 162 7.87 -1.09 -13.65
CA LEU A 162 8.80 -1.67 -12.69
C LEU A 162 8.26 -2.97 -12.08
N ASN A 163 6.95 -3.07 -11.85
CA ASN A 163 6.31 -4.34 -11.47
C ASN A 163 6.46 -5.35 -12.59
N LYS A 164 6.14 -4.95 -13.81
CA LYS A 164 6.24 -5.80 -15.00
C LYS A 164 7.67 -6.31 -15.22
N LYS A 165 8.68 -5.48 -14.98
CA LYS A 165 10.09 -5.86 -15.08
C LYS A 165 10.50 -6.91 -14.03
N ALA A 166 9.95 -6.81 -12.82
CA ALA A 166 10.21 -7.77 -11.75
C ALA A 166 9.39 -9.07 -11.89
N LEU A 167 8.28 -9.03 -12.62
CA LEU A 167 7.34 -10.15 -12.77
C LEU A 167 7.98 -11.30 -13.55
N LEU A 168 7.97 -12.49 -12.94
CA LEU A 168 8.48 -13.73 -13.51
C LEU A 168 7.36 -14.57 -14.11
N GLU A 169 6.32 -14.80 -13.33
CA GLU A 169 5.28 -15.78 -13.64
C GLU A 169 3.97 -15.41 -12.96
N LEU A 170 2.86 -15.70 -13.64
CA LEU A 170 1.51 -15.58 -13.12
C LEU A 170 0.85 -16.96 -13.12
N ALA A 171 0.27 -17.34 -11.99
CA ALA A 171 -0.60 -18.51 -11.94
C ALA A 171 -2.06 -18.10 -12.20
N PRO A 172 -2.86 -18.98 -12.82
CA PRO A 172 -4.27 -18.70 -13.07
C PRO A 172 -5.08 -18.48 -11.79
N ASN A 173 -5.92 -17.47 -11.77
CA ASN A 173 -6.92 -17.24 -10.74
C ASN A 173 -8.06 -18.29 -10.80
N ALA A 174 -9.15 -18.08 -10.05
CA ALA A 174 -10.27 -19.03 -10.01
C ALA A 174 -11.00 -19.18 -11.35
N GLU A 175 -10.99 -18.13 -12.17
CA GLU A 175 -11.56 -18.12 -13.53
C GLU A 175 -10.59 -18.63 -14.60
N GLY A 176 -9.38 -19.07 -14.21
CA GLY A 176 -8.36 -19.58 -15.13
C GLY A 176 -7.58 -18.48 -15.85
N ILE A 177 -7.68 -17.23 -15.39
CA ILE A 177 -6.99 -16.08 -15.98
C ILE A 177 -5.70 -15.83 -15.18
N PRO A 178 -4.52 -15.72 -15.83
CA PRO A 178 -3.29 -15.32 -15.14
C PRO A 178 -3.39 -13.84 -14.69
N THR A 179 -3.43 -13.60 -13.39
CA THR A 179 -3.59 -12.26 -12.79
C THR A 179 -2.59 -12.05 -11.66
N LEU A 180 -2.45 -10.80 -11.19
CA LEU A 180 -1.58 -10.46 -10.06
C LEU A 180 -2.03 -11.05 -8.71
N GLU A 181 -3.20 -11.69 -8.65
CA GLU A 181 -3.67 -12.41 -7.45
C GLU A 181 -2.71 -13.55 -7.08
N ASN A 182 -2.07 -14.16 -8.08
CA ASN A 182 -1.08 -15.21 -7.91
C ASN A 182 0.13 -14.92 -8.79
N ALA A 183 1.16 -14.29 -8.23
CA ALA A 183 2.27 -13.74 -8.98
C ALA A 183 3.62 -13.96 -8.30
N ALA A 184 4.64 -14.23 -9.11
CA ALA A 184 6.02 -14.36 -8.68
C ALA A 184 6.87 -13.21 -9.21
N TYR A 185 7.71 -12.64 -8.35
CA TYR A 185 8.60 -11.54 -8.69
C TYR A 185 10.02 -11.83 -8.24
N GLU A 186 10.99 -11.39 -9.02
CA GLU A 186 12.41 -11.45 -8.66
C GLU A 186 13.03 -10.06 -8.66
N PHE A 187 13.84 -9.80 -7.64
CA PHE A 187 14.71 -8.64 -7.62
C PHE A 187 15.99 -8.93 -6.83
N THR A 188 17.00 -8.12 -7.05
CA THR A 188 18.26 -8.15 -6.30
C THR A 188 18.37 -6.85 -5.51
N SER A 189 18.62 -6.95 -4.20
CA SER A 189 18.80 -5.77 -3.37
C SER A 189 20.12 -5.05 -3.69
N PRO A 190 20.29 -3.79 -3.27
CA PRO A 190 21.56 -3.07 -3.40
C PRO A 190 22.74 -3.79 -2.73
N ALA A 191 22.47 -4.66 -1.75
CA ALA A 191 23.48 -5.48 -1.09
C ALA A 191 23.82 -6.79 -1.83
N GLY A 192 23.20 -7.06 -2.99
CA GLY A 192 23.41 -8.26 -3.79
C GLY A 192 22.57 -9.48 -3.40
N ASN A 193 21.70 -9.36 -2.39
CA ASN A 193 20.81 -10.46 -2.00
C ASN A 193 19.69 -10.62 -3.03
N LYS A 194 19.46 -11.85 -3.50
CA LYS A 194 18.37 -12.18 -4.42
C LYS A 194 17.10 -12.50 -3.65
N PHE A 195 15.98 -11.95 -4.09
CA PHE A 195 14.67 -12.18 -3.51
C PHE A 195 13.73 -12.80 -4.52
N LEU A 196 12.92 -13.73 -4.05
CA LEU A 196 11.76 -14.26 -4.77
C LEU A 196 10.53 -13.92 -3.93
N VAL A 197 9.69 -13.00 -4.41
CA VAL A 197 8.41 -12.68 -3.77
C VAL A 197 7.32 -13.49 -4.46
N VAL A 198 6.61 -14.29 -3.69
CA VAL A 198 5.48 -15.10 -4.18
C VAL A 198 4.22 -14.56 -3.53
N SER A 199 3.41 -13.85 -4.30
CA SER A 199 2.07 -13.41 -3.92
C SER A 199 1.09 -14.53 -4.25
N ILE A 200 0.29 -14.94 -3.27
CA ILE A 200 -0.77 -15.93 -3.46
C ILE A 200 -2.10 -15.40 -2.93
N GLU A 201 -3.17 -15.80 -3.59
CA GLU A 201 -4.56 -15.43 -3.26
C GLU A 201 -4.95 -15.75 -1.81
N PHE A 202 -5.99 -15.06 -1.32
CA PHE A 202 -6.60 -15.35 -0.03
C PHE A 202 -7.18 -16.77 0.03
N ALA A 203 -6.93 -17.46 1.13
CA ALA A 203 -7.34 -18.82 1.41
C ALA A 203 -7.05 -19.73 0.19
N PRO A 204 -5.75 -19.86 -0.16
CA PRO A 204 -5.30 -20.30 -1.47
C PRO A 204 -5.78 -21.70 -1.82
N ARG A 205 -6.12 -21.89 -3.09
CA ARG A 205 -6.44 -23.22 -3.64
C ARG A 205 -5.19 -24.10 -3.62
N ASP A 206 -5.39 -25.41 -3.51
CA ASP A 206 -4.31 -26.40 -3.59
C ASP A 206 -3.50 -26.29 -4.88
N THR A 207 -4.15 -25.89 -5.98
CA THR A 207 -3.47 -25.62 -7.26
C THR A 207 -2.42 -24.52 -7.13
N ILE A 208 -2.74 -23.44 -6.42
CA ILE A 208 -1.82 -22.32 -6.17
C ILE A 208 -0.74 -22.69 -5.16
N LEU A 209 -1.10 -23.41 -4.10
CA LEU A 209 -0.11 -23.90 -3.13
C LEU A 209 0.91 -24.83 -3.79
N ASN A 210 0.46 -25.74 -4.65
CA ASN A 210 1.33 -26.64 -5.40
C ASN A 210 2.19 -25.88 -6.41
N TRP A 211 1.62 -24.90 -7.12
CA TRP A 211 2.37 -24.02 -8.01
C TRP A 211 3.48 -23.27 -7.26
N ALA A 212 3.16 -22.62 -6.14
CA ALA A 212 4.12 -21.88 -5.32
C ALA A 212 5.23 -22.81 -4.80
N LYS A 213 4.87 -24.00 -4.31
CA LYS A 213 5.83 -25.03 -3.86
C LYS A 213 6.78 -25.46 -4.98
N GLN A 214 6.26 -25.71 -6.18
CA GLN A 214 7.07 -26.10 -7.34
C GLN A 214 7.97 -24.95 -7.80
N LEU A 215 7.46 -23.72 -7.81
CA LEU A 215 8.20 -22.53 -8.15
C LEU A 215 9.41 -22.35 -7.24
N VAL A 216 9.21 -22.29 -5.92
CA VAL A 216 10.31 -22.06 -4.96
C VAL A 216 11.33 -23.20 -4.92
N ALA A 217 10.94 -24.42 -5.31
CA ALA A 217 11.82 -25.58 -5.38
C ALA A 217 12.71 -25.62 -6.64
N ARG A 218 12.52 -24.71 -7.61
CA ARG A 218 13.35 -24.69 -8.84
C ARG A 218 14.81 -24.41 -8.47
N PRO A 219 15.79 -25.14 -9.05
CA PRO A 219 17.22 -24.94 -8.73
C PRO A 219 17.72 -23.51 -8.91
N LEU A 220 17.12 -22.74 -9.83
CA LEU A 220 17.42 -21.32 -10.08
C LEU A 220 17.24 -20.45 -8.82
N TYR A 221 16.30 -20.80 -7.94
CA TYR A 221 15.96 -20.02 -6.74
C TYR A 221 16.57 -20.56 -5.45
N LYS A 222 17.49 -21.55 -5.54
CA LYS A 222 18.11 -22.21 -4.38
C LYS A 222 18.80 -21.22 -3.41
N ASN A 223 19.29 -20.10 -3.92
CA ASN A 223 20.02 -19.08 -3.15
C ASN A 223 19.20 -17.78 -2.97
N HIS A 224 17.89 -17.81 -3.24
CA HIS A 224 17.01 -16.67 -3.04
C HIS A 224 16.44 -16.66 -1.63
N ILE A 225 16.28 -15.46 -1.07
CA ILE A 225 15.42 -15.25 0.09
C ILE A 225 13.98 -15.22 -0.44
N VAL A 226 13.16 -16.16 0.00
CA VAL A 226 11.76 -16.24 -0.40
C VAL A 226 10.89 -15.43 0.57
N ILE A 227 10.08 -14.52 0.02
CA ILE A 227 9.02 -13.81 0.74
C ILE A 227 7.68 -14.37 0.22
N LEU A 228 6.94 -15.05 1.09
CA LEU A 228 5.57 -15.46 0.80
C LEU A 228 4.62 -14.34 1.25
N LEU A 229 3.92 -13.73 0.29
CA LEU A 229 2.95 -12.67 0.52
C LEU A 229 1.54 -13.27 0.42
N THR A 230 0.83 -13.31 1.55
CA THR A 230 -0.54 -13.83 1.63
C THR A 230 -1.31 -13.12 2.73
N HIS A 231 -2.63 -13.03 2.55
CA HIS A 231 -3.55 -12.51 3.55
C HIS A 231 -4.04 -13.60 4.54
N SER A 232 -3.85 -14.87 4.23
CA SER A 232 -4.52 -16.00 4.93
C SER A 232 -3.99 -16.33 6.33
N TYR A 233 -3.04 -15.56 6.86
CA TYR A 233 -2.39 -15.82 8.16
C TYR A 233 -2.45 -14.61 9.09
N LEU A 234 -3.31 -13.64 8.79
CA LEU A 234 -3.50 -12.40 9.55
C LEU A 234 -4.87 -12.40 10.24
#